data_AF-A0A842Y8G3-F1
#
_entry.id   AF-A0A842Y8G3-F1
#
_cell.length_a   1.000
_cell.length_b   1.000
_cell.length_c   1.000
_cell.angle_alpha   90.00
_cell.angle_beta   90.00
_cell.angle_gamma   90.00
#
_symmetry.space_group_name_H-M   'P 1'
#
loop_
_entity.id
_entity.type
_entity.pdbx_description
1 polymer ?
#
loop_
_entity_poly.entity_id
_entity_poly.type
_entity_poly.pdbx_seq_one_letter_code
_entity_poly.pdbx_strand_id
1 'polypeptide(L)'
;MTSEINGAIADAIELYGVEEDMADVEFDGVIIEQDSAGGSILYVVLVSELETHKIPVTGHLHNIKQLGPMNHQGFVSRVKDLLSEYNLSKDDVDRAVKESVKIMRSEKLIK
;
A
#
# COMPACT_ATOMS: atom_id res chain seq x y z
N MET A 1 32.83 -20.77 31.90
CA MET A 1 31.43 -20.81 31.38
C MET A 1 30.97 -19.37 31.24
N THR A 2 31.66 -18.64 30.37
CA THR A 2 31.73 -17.18 30.38
C THR A 2 32.24 -16.78 29.01
N SER A 3 31.54 -15.83 28.36
CA SER A 3 31.84 -15.15 27.09
C SER A 3 31.03 -15.55 25.84
N GLU A 4 30.45 -16.73 25.72
CA GLU A 4 29.78 -17.12 24.46
C GLU A 4 28.34 -16.60 24.30
N ILE A 5 27.69 -16.18 25.39
CA ILE A 5 26.29 -15.69 25.33
C ILE A 5 26.22 -14.17 25.05
N ASN A 6 27.29 -13.42 25.36
CA ASN A 6 27.30 -11.97 25.13
C ASN A 6 27.64 -11.59 23.67
N GLY A 7 28.17 -12.52 22.86
CA GLY A 7 28.40 -12.29 21.42
C GLY A 7 27.13 -12.39 20.58
N ALA A 8 26.23 -13.31 20.92
CA ALA A 8 25.00 -13.55 20.14
C ALA A 8 23.95 -12.42 20.24
N ILE A 9 24.07 -11.54 21.23
CA ILE A 9 23.17 -10.39 21.39
C ILE A 9 23.74 -9.14 20.70
N ALA A 10 25.06 -9.02 20.53
CA ALA A 10 25.66 -7.93 19.76
C ALA A 10 25.35 -8.06 18.26
N ASP A 11 25.36 -9.28 17.71
CA ASP A 11 24.95 -9.54 16.32
C ASP A 11 23.43 -9.43 16.09
N ALA A 12 22.62 -9.43 17.15
CA ALA A 12 21.18 -9.22 17.05
C ALA A 12 20.78 -7.74 17.15
N ILE A 13 21.68 -6.87 17.64
CA ILE A 13 21.42 -5.44 17.85
C ILE A 13 21.94 -4.58 16.68
N GLU A 14 22.82 -5.10 15.81
CA GLU A 14 23.09 -4.48 14.49
C GLU A 14 21.96 -4.73 13.46
N LEU A 15 20.95 -5.55 13.77
CA LEU A 15 19.82 -5.81 12.87
C LEU A 15 18.66 -4.79 12.98
N TYR A 16 18.77 -3.85 13.91
CA TYR A 16 17.82 -2.73 14.06
C TYR A 16 18.55 -1.39 13.87
N GLY A 17 19.34 -1.32 12.80
CA GLY A 17 19.72 -0.08 12.15
C GLY A 17 18.46 0.58 11.58
N VAL A 18 18.07 1.66 12.23
CA VAL A 18 17.08 2.62 11.81
C VAL A 18 17.48 3.17 10.42
N GLU A 19 16.54 3.08 9.46
CA GLU A 19 16.51 3.74 8.13
C GLU A 19 17.69 3.41 7.18
N GLU A 20 17.48 2.67 6.06
CA GLU A 20 18.17 2.95 4.76
C GLU A 20 17.90 2.03 3.53
N ASP A 21 17.08 0.96 3.56
CA ASP A 21 16.94 0.07 2.37
C ASP A 21 15.49 -0.32 2.02
N MET A 22 14.54 0.64 2.07
CA MET A 22 13.30 0.42 1.30
C MET A 22 13.64 0.59 -0.18
N ALA A 23 13.68 -0.53 -0.92
CA ALA A 23 13.87 -0.51 -2.36
C ALA A 23 12.96 0.53 -3.00
N ASP A 24 13.53 1.38 -3.87
CA ASP A 24 12.76 2.35 -4.64
C ASP A 24 11.66 1.60 -5.40
N VAL A 25 10.43 2.07 -5.24
CA VAL A 25 9.27 1.53 -5.95
C VAL A 25 8.65 2.63 -6.79
N GLU A 26 8.17 2.24 -7.97
CA GLU A 26 7.51 3.12 -8.91
C GLU A 26 6.02 2.76 -9.01
N PHE A 27 5.20 3.77 -9.30
CA PHE A 27 3.79 3.54 -9.57
C PHE A 27 3.59 2.99 -10.99
N ASP A 28 3.06 1.77 -11.08
CA ASP A 28 2.71 1.11 -12.34
C ASP A 28 1.25 1.38 -12.72
N GLY A 29 0.32 1.18 -11.79
CA GLY A 29 -1.11 1.32 -12.10
C GLY A 29 -2.06 1.06 -10.93
N VAL A 30 -3.36 1.11 -11.23
CA VAL A 30 -4.42 0.76 -10.27
C VAL A 30 -5.35 -0.24 -10.94
N ILE A 31 -5.61 -1.36 -10.28
CA ILE A 31 -6.40 -2.47 -10.82
C ILE A 31 -7.50 -2.88 -9.84
N ILE A 32 -8.58 -3.45 -10.36
CA ILE A 32 -9.59 -4.16 -9.54
C ILE A 32 -9.38 -5.65 -9.76
N GLU A 33 -9.14 -6.39 -8.69
CA GLU A 33 -9.04 -7.85 -8.72
C GLU A 33 -9.96 -8.49 -7.67
N GLN A 34 -10.22 -9.79 -7.82
CA GLN A 34 -10.92 -10.56 -6.80
C GLN A 34 -9.92 -11.10 -5.79
N ASP A 35 -10.22 -10.95 -4.51
CA ASP A 35 -9.48 -11.62 -3.46
C ASP A 35 -9.84 -13.11 -3.35
N SER A 36 -9.20 -13.81 -2.43
CA SER A 36 -9.43 -15.24 -2.18
C SER A 36 -10.85 -15.55 -1.67
N ALA A 37 -11.60 -14.55 -1.19
CA ALA A 37 -13.00 -14.66 -0.79
C ALA A 37 -13.98 -14.31 -1.92
N GLY A 38 -13.49 -13.97 -3.12
CA GLY A 38 -14.28 -13.59 -4.29
C GLY A 38 -14.76 -12.13 -4.27
N GLY A 39 -14.31 -11.33 -3.32
CA GLY A 39 -14.63 -9.92 -3.21
C GLY A 39 -13.74 -9.07 -4.13
N SER A 40 -14.35 -8.19 -4.92
CA SER A 40 -13.60 -7.21 -5.72
C SER A 40 -12.94 -6.18 -4.80
N ILE A 41 -11.64 -5.97 -4.97
CA ILE A 41 -10.82 -5.00 -4.23
C ILE A 41 -10.05 -4.14 -5.24
N LEU A 42 -9.95 -2.84 -4.96
CA LEU A 42 -9.06 -1.92 -5.66
C LEU A 42 -7.63 -2.03 -5.08
N TYR A 43 -6.67 -2.32 -5.95
CA TYR A 43 -5.25 -2.39 -5.63
C TYR A 43 -4.48 -1.29 -6.35
N VAL A 44 -3.54 -0.66 -5.64
CA VAL A 44 -2.45 0.09 -6.26
C VAL A 44 -1.31 -0.89 -6.54
N VAL A 45 -0.80 -0.88 -7.76
CA VAL A 45 0.32 -1.71 -8.19
C VAL A 45 1.56 -0.85 -8.21
N LEU A 46 2.54 -1.25 -7.40
CA LEU A 46 3.88 -0.68 -7.40
C LEU A 46 4.86 -1.73 -7.93
N VAL A 47 5.92 -1.27 -8.58
CA VAL A 47 6.96 -2.13 -9.12
C VAL A 47 8.32 -1.67 -8.59
N SER A 48 9.15 -2.62 -8.17
CA SER A 48 10.58 -2.41 -7.93
C SER A 48 11.38 -3.20 -8.97
N GLU A 49 12.70 -3.13 -8.93
CA GLU A 49 13.56 -3.95 -9.79
C GLU A 49 13.38 -5.46 -9.57
N LEU A 50 12.93 -5.86 -8.38
CA LEU A 50 12.89 -7.26 -7.94
C LEU A 50 11.49 -7.86 -7.94
N GLU A 51 10.46 -7.05 -7.71
CA GLU A 51 9.11 -7.56 -7.50
C GLU A 51 8.00 -6.55 -7.82
N THR A 52 6.76 -7.06 -7.83
CA THR A 52 5.54 -6.27 -8.00
C THR A 52 4.72 -6.35 -6.71
N HIS A 53 4.43 -5.19 -6.13
CA HIS A 53 3.62 -5.06 -4.92
C HIS A 53 2.19 -4.66 -5.28
N LYS A 54 1.21 -5.44 -4.82
CA LYS A 54 -0.22 -5.13 -4.96
C LYS A 54 -0.79 -4.70 -3.62
N ILE A 55 -1.03 -3.41 -3.46
CA ILE A 55 -1.45 -2.80 -2.20
C ILE A 55 -2.98 -2.61 -2.20
N PRO A 56 -3.74 -3.30 -1.36
CA PRO A 56 -5.19 -3.12 -1.27
C PRO A 56 -5.52 -1.77 -0.63
N VAL A 57 -6.02 -0.82 -1.42
CA VAL A 57 -6.39 0.51 -0.92
C VAL A 57 -7.85 0.62 -0.46
N THR A 58 -8.64 -0.40 -0.75
CA THR A 58 -10.05 -0.54 -0.35
C THR A 58 -10.30 -1.87 0.35
N GLY A 59 -11.40 -1.97 1.09
CA GLY A 59 -12.00 -3.28 1.38
C GLY A 59 -12.78 -3.78 0.16
N HIS A 60 -13.64 -4.80 0.35
CA HIS A 60 -14.49 -5.26 -0.76
C HIS A 60 -15.42 -4.15 -1.27
N LEU A 61 -15.38 -3.89 -2.57
CA LEU A 61 -16.17 -2.84 -3.22
C LEU A 61 -17.68 -3.04 -3.03
N HIS A 62 -18.15 -4.29 -2.95
CA HIS A 62 -19.56 -4.57 -2.70
C HIS A 62 -20.02 -4.10 -1.31
N ASN A 63 -19.17 -4.21 -0.28
CA ASN A 63 -19.48 -3.72 1.06
C ASN A 63 -19.61 -2.20 1.06
N ILE A 64 -18.71 -1.51 0.36
CA ILE A 64 -18.77 -0.05 0.20
C ILE A 64 -20.08 0.32 -0.50
N LYS A 65 -20.48 -0.42 -1.55
CA LYS A 65 -21.73 -0.16 -2.27
C LYS A 65 -22.97 -0.35 -1.40
N GLN A 66 -22.96 -1.32 -0.48
CA GLN A 66 -24.07 -1.58 0.45
C GLN A 66 -24.16 -0.52 1.56
N LEU A 67 -23.01 -0.12 2.13
CA LEU A 67 -22.94 0.86 3.21
C LEU A 67 -23.13 2.31 2.71
N GLY A 68 -22.83 2.56 1.45
CA GLY A 68 -22.96 3.85 0.79
C GLY A 68 -21.60 4.43 0.36
N PRO A 69 -21.61 5.44 -0.53
CA PRO A 69 -20.38 6.01 -1.07
C PRO A 69 -19.49 6.60 0.02
N MET A 70 -18.19 6.34 -0.08
CA MET A 70 -17.19 6.93 0.82
C MET A 70 -16.99 8.42 0.51
N ASN A 71 -16.59 9.18 1.54
CA ASN A 71 -16.16 10.56 1.38
C ASN A 71 -14.84 10.62 0.58
N HIS A 72 -14.78 11.48 -0.44
CA HIS A 72 -13.61 11.64 -1.29
C HIS A 72 -12.33 11.99 -0.51
N GLN A 73 -12.36 12.95 0.41
CA GLN A 73 -11.18 13.32 1.21
C GLN A 73 -10.73 12.16 2.10
N GLY A 74 -11.68 11.45 2.72
CA GLY A 74 -11.36 10.27 3.53
C GLY A 74 -10.70 9.16 2.71
N PHE A 75 -11.17 8.93 1.49
CA PHE A 75 -10.54 7.97 0.58
C PHE A 75 -9.13 8.40 0.15
N VAL A 76 -8.94 9.67 -0.21
CA VAL A 76 -7.62 10.21 -0.58
C VAL A 76 -6.62 10.08 0.57
N SER A 77 -7.01 10.45 1.80
CA SER A 77 -6.14 10.30 2.97
C SER A 77 -5.72 8.84 3.13
N ARG A 78 -6.68 7.91 3.10
CA ARG A 78 -6.40 6.48 3.24
C ARG A 78 -5.40 5.96 2.22
N VAL A 79 -5.54 6.35 0.94
CA VAL A 79 -4.59 5.94 -0.10
C VAL A 79 -3.20 6.49 0.22
N LYS A 80 -3.08 7.78 0.59
CA LYS A 80 -1.80 8.39 0.94
C LYS A 80 -1.16 7.74 2.17
N ASP A 81 -1.96 7.45 3.19
CA ASP A 81 -1.50 6.83 4.42
C ASP A 81 -0.92 5.44 4.13
N LEU A 82 -1.60 4.62 3.31
CA LEU A 82 -1.10 3.30 2.90
C LEU A 82 0.17 3.37 2.04
N LEU A 83 0.27 4.36 1.14
CA LEU A 83 1.44 4.52 0.29
C LEU A 83 2.64 5.15 1.01
N SER A 84 2.43 5.75 2.19
CA SER A 84 3.52 6.34 2.98
C SER A 84 4.46 5.31 3.59
N GLU A 85 4.05 4.04 3.64
CA GLU A 85 4.88 2.90 4.05
C GLU A 85 5.87 2.45 2.95
N TYR A 86 5.79 3.05 1.76
CA TYR A 86 6.60 2.69 0.60
C TYR A 86 7.48 3.86 0.17
N ASN A 87 8.68 3.55 -0.33
CA ASN A 87 9.60 4.54 -0.86
C ASN A 87 9.19 4.98 -2.28
N LEU A 88 8.09 5.76 -2.35
CA LEU A 88 7.51 6.32 -3.56
C LEU A 88 7.85 7.79 -3.73
N SER A 89 8.09 8.19 -4.98
CA SER A 89 8.16 9.61 -5.33
C SER A 89 6.83 10.32 -5.06
N LYS A 90 6.88 11.61 -4.72
CA LYS A 90 5.66 12.41 -4.52
C LYS A 90 4.76 12.42 -5.75
N ASP A 91 5.36 12.47 -6.94
CA ASP A 91 4.63 12.46 -8.21
C ASP A 91 3.89 11.13 -8.40
N ASP A 92 4.51 10.01 -8.04
CA ASP A 92 3.88 8.69 -8.11
C ASP A 92 2.77 8.51 -7.08
N VAL A 93 2.94 9.04 -5.86
CA VAL A 93 1.85 9.08 -4.87
C VAL A 93 0.66 9.87 -5.43
N ASP A 94 0.89 11.04 -6.02
CA ASP A 94 -0.19 11.86 -6.56
C ASP A 94 -0.85 11.18 -7.79
N ARG A 95 -0.09 10.46 -8.63
CA ARG A 95 -0.62 9.64 -9.74
C ARG A 95 -1.47 8.48 -9.23
N ALA A 96 -0.97 7.73 -8.24
CA ALA A 96 -1.67 6.60 -7.63
C ALA A 96 -3.00 7.03 -7.01
N VAL A 97 -2.99 8.16 -6.27
CA VAL A 97 -4.21 8.75 -5.70
C VAL A 97 -5.19 9.15 -6.80
N LYS A 98 -4.72 9.83 -7.86
CA LYS A 98 -5.57 10.30 -8.95
C LYS A 98 -6.24 9.15 -9.70
N GLU A 99 -5.50 8.10 -10.06
CA GLU A 99 -6.06 6.94 -10.74
C GLU A 99 -7.00 6.14 -9.82
N SER A 100 -6.67 6.01 -8.53
CA SER A 100 -7.55 5.39 -7.54
C SER A 100 -8.89 6.11 -7.41
N VAL A 101 -8.85 7.45 -7.30
CA VAL A 101 -10.06 8.29 -7.23
C VAL A 101 -10.88 8.18 -8.51
N LYS A 102 -10.23 8.16 -9.67
CA LYS A 102 -10.89 8.02 -10.98
C LYS A 102 -11.66 6.71 -11.08
N ILE A 103 -11.06 5.59 -10.66
CA ILE A 103 -11.74 4.28 -10.65
C ILE A 103 -12.89 4.27 -9.63
N MET A 104 -12.66 4.75 -8.41
CA MET A 104 -13.74 4.81 -7.40
C MET A 104 -14.92 5.69 -7.83
N ARG A 105 -14.66 6.76 -8.61
CA ARG A 105 -15.71 7.60 -9.23
C ARG A 105 -16.45 6.86 -10.33
N SER A 106 -15.77 6.12 -11.21
CA SER A 106 -16.44 5.33 -12.26
C SER A 106 -17.33 4.25 -11.67
N GLU A 107 -16.91 3.65 -10.55
CA GLU A 107 -17.70 2.68 -9.79
C GLU A 107 -18.83 3.32 -8.95
N LYS A 108 -18.93 4.66 -8.91
CA LYS A 108 -19.89 5.44 -8.11
C LYS A 108 -19.78 5.17 -6.59
N LEU A 109 -18.58 4.84 -6.13
CA LEU A 109 -18.29 4.49 -4.73
C LEU A 109 -17.72 5.66 -3.91
N ILE A 110 -17.40 6.79 -4.55
CA ILE A 110 -17.07 8.05 -3.88
C ILE A 110 -17.84 9.22 -4.49
N LYS A 111 -18.12 10.24 -3.67
CA LYS A 111 -18.77 11.50 -4.07
C LYS A 111 -17.80 12.67 -3.96
#